data_AF-A0A962NE50-F1
#
_entry.id   AF-A0A962NE50-F1
#
_cell.length_a   1.000
_cell.length_b   1.000
_cell.length_c   1.000
_cell.angle_alpha   90.00
_cell.angle_beta   90.00
_cell.angle_gamma   90.00
#
_symmetry.space_group_name_H-M   'P 1'
#
loop_
_entity.id
_entity.type
_entity.pdbx_description
1 polymer ?
#
loop_
_entity_poly.entity_id
_entity_poly.type
_entity_poly.pdbx_seq_one_letter_code
_entity_poly.pdbx_strand_id
1 'polypeptide(L)'
;MSHEPVAEAVYHTLMQDGELPSCHVVALGQAAGAMYAGVRRYLENELKSALLISQQGQFEAGLMGNPHLVLREVGQPAPSASARQAAATLLRYLEAIPANAACLFLLSAG
;
A
#
# COMPACT_ATOMS: atom_id res chain seq x y z
N MET A 1 5.78 7.63 -20.02
CA MET A 1 5.39 6.25 -20.39
C MET A 1 4.32 5.82 -19.42
N SER A 2 3.11 5.62 -19.91
CA SER A 2 1.88 5.36 -19.16
C SER A 2 1.91 3.94 -18.57
N HIS A 3 1.84 3.83 -17.24
CA HIS A 3 1.68 2.56 -16.50
C HIS A 3 0.25 1.97 -16.56
N GLU A 4 -0.58 2.52 -17.45
CA GLU A 4 -2.02 2.26 -17.60
C GLU A 4 -2.41 0.77 -17.80
N PRO A 5 -1.74 -0.02 -18.67
CA PRO A 5 -2.23 -1.35 -19.00
C PRO A 5 -2.09 -2.39 -17.87
N VAL A 6 -1.19 -2.15 -16.91
CA VAL A 6 -0.96 -3.10 -15.80
C VAL A 6 -2.02 -2.93 -14.70
N ALA A 7 -2.35 -1.69 -14.34
CA ALA A 7 -3.38 -1.41 -13.34
C ALA A 7 -4.76 -1.92 -13.80
N GLU A 8 -5.06 -1.74 -15.09
CA GLU A 8 -6.30 -2.21 -15.71
C GLU A 8 -6.39 -3.75 -15.72
N ALA A 9 -5.31 -4.47 -16.04
CA ALA A 9 -5.30 -5.92 -16.02
C ALA A 9 -5.47 -6.51 -14.61
N VAL A 10 -4.83 -5.90 -13.60
CA VAL A 10 -5.01 -6.31 -12.19
C VAL A 10 -6.46 -6.08 -11.75
N TYR A 11 -7.02 -4.92 -12.06
CA TYR A 11 -8.42 -4.62 -11.76
C TYR A 11 -9.39 -5.60 -12.43
N HIS A 12 -9.21 -5.87 -13.74
CA HIS A 12 -10.05 -6.82 -14.45
C HIS A 12 -9.97 -8.22 -13.86
N THR A 13 -8.77 -8.68 -13.49
CA THR A 13 -8.58 -9.97 -12.83
C THR A 13 -9.29 -10.02 -11.47
N LEU A 14 -9.19 -8.94 -10.69
CA LEU A 14 -9.89 -8.80 -9.42
C LEU A 14 -11.43 -8.75 -9.57
N MET A 15 -11.92 -8.23 -10.69
CA MET A 15 -13.35 -8.08 -10.98
C MET A 15 -13.98 -9.28 -11.68
N GLN A 16 -13.19 -10.24 -12.16
CA GLN A 16 -13.72 -11.45 -12.80
C GLN A 16 -14.58 -12.31 -11.85
N ASP A 17 -14.38 -12.16 -10.53
CA ASP A 17 -15.15 -12.86 -9.49
C ASP A 17 -16.36 -12.06 -8.94
N GLY A 18 -16.64 -10.85 -9.49
CA GLY A 18 -17.95 -10.21 -9.40
C GLY A 18 -18.14 -9.10 -8.35
N GLU A 19 -17.29 -8.97 -7.35
CA GLU A 19 -17.26 -7.81 -6.45
C GLU A 19 -15.90 -7.77 -5.76
N LEU A 20 -15.27 -6.60 -5.72
CA LEU A 20 -13.97 -6.43 -5.09
C LEU A 20 -14.25 -6.16 -3.62
N PRO A 21 -14.05 -7.14 -2.71
CA PRO A 21 -14.42 -6.96 -1.33
C PRO A 21 -13.64 -5.76 -0.78
N SER A 22 -14.34 -4.92 -0.03
CA SER A 22 -13.74 -3.94 0.84
C SER A 22 -12.43 -4.45 1.47
N CYS A 23 -11.30 -3.78 1.22
CA CYS A 23 -9.99 -4.31 1.52
C CYS A 23 -9.03 -3.30 2.18
N HIS A 24 -7.97 -3.85 2.77
CA HIS A 24 -6.82 -3.14 3.29
C HIS A 24 -5.67 -3.22 2.29
N VAL A 25 -4.87 -2.17 2.15
CA VAL A 25 -3.72 -2.16 1.22
C VAL A 25 -2.41 -2.05 1.97
N VAL A 26 -1.45 -2.91 1.61
CA VAL A 26 -0.06 -2.83 2.08
C VAL A 26 0.84 -2.62 0.87
N ALA A 27 1.46 -1.45 0.75
CA ALA A 27 2.38 -1.13 -0.34
C ALA A 27 3.82 -1.00 0.18
N LEU A 28 4.73 -1.81 -0.36
CA LEU A 28 6.12 -1.91 0.10
C LEU A 28 7.10 -1.68 -1.06
N GLY A 29 8.19 -0.98 -0.77
CA GLY A 29 9.31 -0.74 -1.69
C GLY A 29 9.29 0.66 -2.32
N GLN A 30 10.24 0.92 -3.21
CA GLN A 30 10.49 2.26 -3.77
C GLN A 30 9.27 2.86 -4.48
N ALA A 31 8.43 2.02 -5.09
CA ALA A 31 7.24 2.44 -5.81
C ALA A 31 5.96 2.44 -4.96
N ALA A 32 6.04 2.27 -3.63
CA ALA A 32 4.85 2.11 -2.78
C ALA A 32 3.82 3.23 -2.94
N GLY A 33 4.26 4.49 -3.01
CA GLY A 33 3.37 5.64 -3.24
C GLY A 33 2.64 5.58 -4.59
N ALA A 34 3.38 5.29 -5.66
CA ALA A 34 2.82 5.18 -7.01
C ALA A 34 1.86 3.98 -7.16
N MET A 35 2.23 2.82 -6.61
CA MET A 35 1.36 1.64 -6.59
C MET A 35 0.05 1.92 -5.84
N TYR A 36 0.14 2.57 -4.67
CA TYR A 36 -1.04 3.00 -3.92
C TYR A 36 -1.89 4.00 -4.70
N ALA A 37 -1.28 5.00 -5.34
CA ALA A 37 -2.01 5.99 -6.14
C ALA A 37 -2.81 5.34 -7.28
N GLY A 38 -2.23 4.35 -7.95
CA GLY A 38 -2.92 3.54 -8.96
C GLY A 38 -4.12 2.81 -8.37
N VAL A 39 -3.93 2.06 -7.28
CA VAL A 39 -4.99 1.28 -6.64
C VAL A 39 -6.11 2.17 -6.08
N ARG A 40 -5.78 3.30 -5.45
CA ARG A 40 -6.76 4.24 -4.89
C ARG A 40 -7.77 4.71 -5.94
N ARG A 41 -7.34 4.91 -7.18
CA ARG A 41 -8.23 5.32 -8.30
C ARG A 41 -9.35 4.32 -8.57
N TYR A 42 -9.11 3.03 -8.33
CA TYR A 42 -10.06 1.96 -8.63
C TYR A 42 -10.79 1.44 -7.39
N LEU A 43 -10.18 1.56 -6.20
CA LEU A 43 -10.72 1.05 -4.93
C LEU A 43 -11.29 2.13 -4.01
N GLU A 44 -11.52 3.36 -4.48
CA GLU A 44 -11.85 4.50 -3.61
C GLU A 44 -12.95 4.20 -2.58
N ASN A 45 -14.03 3.53 -3.00
CA ASN A 45 -15.14 3.17 -2.11
C ASN A 45 -14.91 1.89 -1.28
N GLU A 46 -13.97 1.05 -1.69
CA GLU A 46 -13.69 -0.26 -1.09
C GLU A 46 -12.45 -0.25 -0.19
N LEU A 47 -11.63 0.79 -0.24
CA LEU A 47 -10.44 0.90 0.58
C LEU A 47 -10.78 1.25 2.03
N LYS A 48 -10.47 0.34 2.97
CA LYS A 48 -10.70 0.56 4.42
C LYS A 48 -9.54 1.30 5.10
N SER A 49 -8.32 0.90 4.79
CA SER A 49 -7.10 1.58 5.24
C SER A 49 -5.92 1.14 4.37
N ALA A 50 -4.81 1.86 4.45
CA ALA A 50 -3.57 1.42 3.84
C ALA A 50 -2.33 1.72 4.70
N LEU A 51 -1.33 0.86 4.55
CA LEU A 51 0.03 1.03 5.05
C LEU A 51 0.98 1.14 3.85
N LEU A 52 1.74 2.22 3.80
CA LEU A 52 2.76 2.43 2.78
C LEU A 52 4.13 2.51 3.46
N ILE A 53 5.07 1.69 2.98
CA ILE A 53 6.46 1.68 3.44
C ILE A 53 7.36 1.91 2.23
N SER A 54 8.11 3.01 2.23
CA SER A 54 9.05 3.36 1.15
C SER A 54 10.35 3.93 1.71
N GLN A 55 11.30 4.20 0.82
CA GLN A 55 12.50 4.96 1.14
C GLN A 55 12.15 6.40 1.51
N GLN A 56 12.97 7.01 2.37
CA GLN A 56 12.82 8.40 2.77
C GLN A 56 12.72 9.38 1.59
N GLY A 57 11.76 10.30 1.65
CA GLY A 57 11.52 11.34 0.64
C GLY A 57 10.70 10.89 -0.57
N GLN A 58 10.18 9.66 -0.59
CA GLN A 58 9.43 9.12 -1.75
C GLN A 58 7.92 9.37 -1.67
N PHE A 59 7.38 9.82 -0.54
CA PHE A 59 5.95 10.11 -0.44
C PHE A 59 5.61 11.53 -0.91
N GLU A 60 4.59 11.63 -1.76
CA GLU A 60 4.01 12.90 -2.16
C GLU A 60 3.30 13.59 -1.00
N ALA A 61 3.35 14.92 -0.94
CA ALA A 61 2.73 15.71 0.12
C ALA A 61 1.21 15.46 0.26
N GLY A 62 0.53 15.14 -0.84
CA GLY A 62 -0.92 14.86 -0.84
C GLY A 62 -1.33 13.58 -0.11
N LEU A 63 -0.38 12.72 0.28
CA LEU A 63 -0.65 11.54 1.10
C LEU A 63 -0.64 11.85 2.61
N MET A 64 -0.05 12.99 3.00
CA MET A 64 0.09 13.38 4.39
C MET A 64 -1.25 13.85 4.97
N GLY A 65 -1.56 13.41 6.19
CA GLY A 65 -2.76 13.83 6.91
C GLY A 65 -4.03 13.03 6.59
N ASN A 66 -3.98 12.03 5.71
CA ASN A 66 -5.10 11.11 5.52
C ASN A 66 -5.19 10.13 6.71
N PRO A 67 -6.30 10.12 7.48
CA PRO A 67 -6.43 9.29 8.68
C PRO A 67 -6.49 7.78 8.39
N HIS A 68 -6.78 7.39 7.15
CA HIS A 68 -6.81 5.99 6.72
C HIS A 68 -5.45 5.50 6.23
N LEU A 69 -4.44 6.37 6.20
CA LEU A 69 -3.09 6.06 5.72
C LEU A 69 -2.06 6.07 6.83
N VAL A 70 -1.33 4.96 6.93
CA VAL A 70 -0.10 4.88 7.72
C VAL A 70 1.08 4.96 6.76
N LEU A 71 1.87 6.02 6.86
CA LEU A 71 3.07 6.22 6.06
C LEU A 71 4.31 5.93 6.92
N ARG A 72 5.25 5.14 6.39
CA ARG A 72 6.54 4.89 7.02
C ARG A 72 7.67 4.99 6.01
N GLU A 73 8.64 5.81 6.35
CA GLU A 73 9.86 5.95 5.58
C GLU A 73 10.99 5.14 6.23
N VAL A 74 11.81 4.51 5.40
CA VAL A 74 12.97 3.74 5.82
C VAL A 74 14.24 4.41 5.30
N GLY A 75 15.14 4.75 6.22
CA GLY A 75 16.48 5.23 5.90
C GLY A 75 17.39 4.09 5.41
N GLN A 76 18.23 4.39 4.43
CA GLN A 76 19.21 3.46 3.86
C GLN A 76 20.63 3.69 4.42
N PRO A 77 21.47 2.62 4.46
CA PRO A 77 21.16 1.23 4.14
C PRO A 77 20.43 0.49 5.29
N ALA A 78 19.79 -0.63 4.99
CA ALA A 78 19.32 -1.56 6.03
C ALA A 78 20.53 -2.22 6.74
N PRO A 79 20.48 -2.53 8.05
CA PRO A 79 19.34 -2.52 8.97
C PRO A 79 19.34 -1.30 9.91
N SER A 80 18.77 -0.20 9.43
CA SER A 80 18.55 1.01 10.22
C SER A 80 17.48 0.80 11.30
N ALA A 81 17.47 1.66 12.33
CA ALA A 81 16.40 1.68 13.33
C ALA A 81 15.02 1.91 12.68
N SER A 82 14.97 2.72 11.61
CA SER A 82 13.75 2.93 10.81
C SER A 82 13.25 1.65 10.13
N ALA A 83 14.13 0.76 9.66
CA ALA A 83 13.72 -0.51 9.06
C ALA A 83 13.03 -1.42 10.10
N ARG A 84 13.58 -1.51 11.33
CA ARG A 84 12.94 -2.25 12.43
C ARG A 84 11.60 -1.65 12.82
N GLN A 85 11.51 -0.33 12.90
CA GLN A 85 10.26 0.35 13.22
C GLN A 85 9.19 0.16 12.14
N ALA A 86 9.59 0.14 10.87
CA ALA A 86 8.72 -0.13 9.74
C ALA A 86 8.18 -1.57 9.79
N ALA A 87 9.05 -2.56 10.05
CA ALA A 87 8.63 -3.95 10.22
C ALA A 87 7.67 -4.13 11.42
N ALA A 88 7.96 -3.52 12.57
CA ALA A 88 7.06 -3.54 13.71
C ALA A 88 5.72 -2.85 13.43
N THR A 89 5.72 -1.81 12.58
CA THR A 89 4.48 -1.14 12.14
C THR A 89 3.68 -2.04 11.19
N LEU A 90 4.34 -2.76 10.28
CA LEU A 90 3.69 -3.76 9.42
C LEU A 90 3.00 -4.84 10.24
N LEU A 91 3.70 -5.45 11.19
CA LEU A 91 3.11 -6.50 12.04
C LEU A 91 1.88 -5.99 12.80
N ARG A 92 2.00 -4.83 13.47
CA ARG A 92 0.85 -4.23 14.17
C ARG A 92 -0.32 -3.88 13.25
N TYR A 93 -0.02 -3.44 12.03
CA TYR A 93 -1.06 -3.14 11.04
C TYR A 93 -1.80 -4.42 10.65
N LEU A 94 -1.08 -5.51 10.36
CA LEU A 94 -1.68 -6.80 10.01
C LEU A 94 -2.47 -7.41 11.17
N GLU A 95 -1.98 -7.30 12.41
CA GLU A 95 -2.69 -7.75 13.62
C GLU A 95 -4.01 -6.98 13.86
N ALA A 96 -4.10 -5.73 13.39
CA ALA A 96 -5.30 -4.91 13.52
C ALA A 96 -6.33 -5.17 12.40
N ILE A 97 -5.96 -5.88 11.33
CA ILE A 97 -6.89 -6.25 10.25
C ILE A 97 -7.80 -7.39 10.75
N PRO A 98 -9.13 -7.29 10.57
CA PRO A 98 -10.04 -8.39 10.90
C PRO A 98 -9.68 -9.67 10.14
N ALA A 99 -9.72 -10.83 10.80
CA ALA A 99 -9.21 -12.10 10.27
C ALA A 99 -9.78 -12.53 8.89
N ASN A 100 -10.99 -12.08 8.54
CA ASN A 100 -11.64 -12.41 7.26
C ASN A 100 -11.68 -11.22 6.28
N ALA A 101 -10.98 -10.13 6.57
CA ALA A 101 -10.90 -8.98 5.68
C ALA A 101 -9.86 -9.20 4.58
N ALA A 102 -10.17 -8.77 3.37
CA ALA A 102 -9.24 -8.83 2.26
C ALA A 102 -8.06 -7.87 2.49
N CYS A 103 -6.85 -8.32 2.16
CA CYS A 103 -5.64 -7.51 2.23
C CYS A 103 -4.83 -7.65 0.93
N LEU A 104 -4.65 -6.54 0.22
CA LEU A 104 -3.89 -6.46 -1.03
C LEU A 104 -2.46 -6.02 -0.74
N PHE A 105 -1.50 -6.87 -1.09
CA PHE A 105 -0.07 -6.55 -1.01
C PHE A 105 0.46 -6.07 -2.37
N LEU A 106 1.09 -4.90 -2.38
CA LEU A 106 1.74 -4.29 -3.53
C LEU A 106 3.25 -4.26 -3.25
N LEU A 107 4.02 -5.05 -3.98
CA LEU A 107 5.45 -5.23 -3.74
C LEU A 107 6.26 -4.69 -4.91
N SER A 108 7.25 -3.86 -4.60
CA SER A 108 8.24 -3.35 -5.55
C SER A 108 9.64 -3.53 -4.98
N ALA A 109 10.66 -3.35 -5.83
CA ALA A 109 12.05 -3.41 -5.39
C ALA A 109 12.36 -2.32 -4.34
N GLY A 110 13.30 -2.61 -3.44
CA GLY A 110 13.73 -1.71 -2.37
C GLY A 110 14.07 -2.43 -1.08
#